data_AF-A0A917D9B0-F1
#
_entry.id   AF-A0A917D9B0-F1
#
_cell.length_a   1.000
_cell.length_b   1.000
_cell.length_c   1.000
_cell.angle_alpha   90.00
_cell.angle_beta   90.00
_cell.angle_gamma   90.00
#
_symmetry.space_group_name_H-M   'P 1'
#
loop_
_entity.id
_entity.type
_entity.pdbx_description
1 polymer ?
#
loop_
_entity_poly.entity_id
_entity_poly.type
_entity_poly.pdbx_seq_one_letter_code
_entity_poly.pdbx_strand_id
1 'polypeptide(L)'
;MSPFALAKAAIQGIEARVPSKENAQNFIDRIFASTLKNSSDTPEVSDFFDVRTVKYDDFDNVQNKKSIISLIDRRGGSDSFVESDVQKIKRRQPFGNFGINTISIFGTPDEYDETYSIYNHCKLESVHVGIYFEPKFMALSRVYSEIVFLPRLTECLILTCNSKELRSGWGTFNEYEGTKKWSWSHHSWVDDPTEVAAKYVSNPYVFTKKYVLSFGEEVGEK
;
A
#
# COMPACT_ATOMS: atom_id res chain seq x y z
N MET A 1 39.00 20.88 13.58
CA MET A 1 37.67 20.68 14.21
C MET A 1 37.71 19.40 15.03
N SER A 2 37.12 19.37 16.23
CA SER A 2 37.07 18.14 17.04
C SER A 2 36.02 17.15 16.49
N PRO A 3 36.15 15.84 16.74
CA PRO A 3 35.14 14.85 16.35
C PRO A 3 33.72 15.18 16.83
N PHE A 4 33.58 15.71 18.05
CA PHE A 4 32.28 16.17 18.59
C PHE A 4 31.71 17.38 17.85
N ALA A 5 32.55 18.30 17.37
CA ALA A 5 32.08 19.43 16.57
C ALA A 5 31.54 18.98 15.21
N LEU A 6 32.18 17.98 14.58
CA LEU A 6 31.71 17.37 13.34
C LEU A 6 30.38 16.63 13.55
N ALA A 7 30.28 15.84 14.63
CA ALA A 7 29.03 15.15 14.99
C ALA A 7 27.88 16.14 15.24
N LYS A 8 28.14 17.24 15.98
CA LYS A 8 27.15 18.29 16.21
C LYS A 8 26.65 18.91 14.90
N ALA A 9 27.57 19.25 13.99
CA ALA A 9 27.20 19.80 12.69
C ALA A 9 26.36 18.81 11.86
N ALA A 10 26.71 17.52 11.88
CA ALA A 10 25.95 16.48 11.20
C ALA A 10 24.52 16.33 11.75
N ILE A 11 24.35 16.33 13.08
CA ILE A 11 23.04 16.28 13.74
C ILE A 11 22.21 17.51 13.34
N GLN A 12 22.79 18.70 13.39
CA GLN A 12 22.08 19.93 12.97
C GLN A 12 21.63 19.88 11.50
N GLY A 13 22.42 19.26 10.62
CA GLY A 13 22.02 19.03 9.23
C GLY A 13 20.93 17.98 9.04
N ILE A 14 20.78 17.03 9.96
CA ILE A 14 19.65 16.08 9.99
C ILE A 14 18.41 16.79 10.50
N GLU A 15 18.49 17.46 11.65
CA GLU A 15 17.40 18.21 12.29
C GLU A 15 16.76 19.24 11.33
N ALA A 16 17.58 19.91 10.51
CA ALA A 16 17.08 20.85 9.51
C ALA A 16 16.19 20.22 8.42
N ARG A 17 16.22 18.89 8.26
CA ARG A 17 15.39 18.12 7.32
C ARG A 17 14.20 17.44 8.00
N VAL A 18 14.13 17.47 9.33
CA VAL A 18 13.02 16.88 10.08
C VAL A 18 11.85 17.86 10.06
N PRO A 19 10.67 17.45 9.57
CA PRO A 19 9.50 18.32 9.55
C PRO A 19 8.88 18.38 10.96
N SER A 20 8.07 19.39 11.21
CA SER A 20 7.06 19.29 12.27
C SER A 20 6.01 18.24 11.88
N LYS A 21 5.31 17.68 12.87
CA LYS A 21 4.19 16.76 12.62
C LYS A 21 3.14 17.36 11.67
N GLU A 22 2.81 18.64 11.87
CA GLU A 22 1.85 19.37 11.05
C GLU A 22 2.30 19.48 9.59
N ASN A 23 3.59 19.79 9.36
CA ASN A 23 4.13 19.86 8.01
C ASN A 23 4.14 18.49 7.32
N ALA A 24 4.48 17.43 8.06
CA ALA A 24 4.43 16.06 7.54
C ALA A 24 2.99 15.63 7.19
N GLN A 25 2.02 15.98 8.03
CA GLN A 25 0.60 15.70 7.75
C GLN A 25 0.13 16.46 6.51
N ASN A 26 0.44 17.75 6.42
CA ASN A 26 0.07 18.59 5.27
C ASN A 26 0.69 18.06 3.96
N PHE A 27 1.92 17.53 4.01
CA PHE A 27 2.54 16.86 2.87
C PHE A 27 1.69 15.68 2.38
N ILE A 28 1.28 14.77 3.28
CA ILE A 28 0.43 13.61 2.95
C ILE A 28 -0.93 14.06 2.39
N ASP A 29 -1.58 15.00 3.07
CA ASP A 29 -2.91 15.49 2.70
C ASP A 29 -2.92 16.12 1.30
N ARG A 30 -1.87 16.89 0.96
CA ARG A 30 -1.73 17.52 -0.34
C ARG A 30 -1.45 16.54 -1.46
N ILE A 31 -0.66 15.48 -1.21
CA ILE A 31 -0.47 14.40 -2.19
C ILE A 31 -1.82 13.76 -2.49
N PHE A 32 -2.55 13.37 -1.44
CA PHE A 32 -3.85 12.72 -1.60
C PHE A 32 -4.86 13.62 -2.33
N ALA A 33 -4.99 14.88 -1.93
CA ALA A 33 -5.87 15.85 -2.58
C ALA A 33 -5.52 16.02 -4.07
N SER A 34 -4.23 16.03 -4.39
CA SER A 34 -3.76 16.15 -5.78
C SER A 34 -4.07 14.89 -6.60
N THR A 35 -3.94 13.70 -6.01
CA THR A 35 -4.31 12.44 -6.68
C THR A 35 -5.80 12.38 -6.98
N LEU A 36 -6.66 12.83 -6.05
CA LEU A 36 -8.11 12.85 -6.25
C LEU A 36 -8.61 13.97 -7.16
N LYS A 37 -7.89 15.08 -7.27
CA LYS A 37 -8.26 16.18 -8.17
C LYS A 37 -8.44 15.70 -9.62
N ASN A 38 -7.67 14.69 -10.04
CA ASN A 38 -7.79 14.07 -11.36
C ASN A 38 -9.16 13.42 -11.65
N SER A 39 -10.01 13.25 -10.63
CA SER A 39 -11.40 12.79 -10.80
C SER A 39 -12.21 13.71 -11.73
N SER A 40 -11.96 15.02 -11.69
CA SER A 40 -12.63 15.98 -12.57
C SER A 40 -12.27 15.83 -14.03
N ASP A 41 -11.11 15.21 -14.31
CA ASP A 41 -10.54 15.13 -15.65
C ASP A 41 -11.00 13.88 -16.41
N THR A 42 -11.74 12.99 -15.75
CA THR A 42 -12.25 11.74 -16.31
C THR A 42 -13.72 11.49 -15.94
N PRO A 43 -14.64 12.41 -16.27
CA PRO A 43 -16.05 12.29 -15.92
C PRO A 43 -16.68 11.00 -16.47
N GLU A 44 -16.18 10.48 -17.59
CA GLU A 44 -16.66 9.23 -18.20
C GLU A 44 -16.50 8.01 -17.28
N VAL A 45 -15.57 8.03 -16.31
CA VAL A 45 -15.41 6.92 -15.35
C VAL A 45 -16.67 6.76 -14.49
N SER A 46 -17.39 7.85 -14.23
CA SER A 46 -18.61 7.84 -13.42
C SER A 46 -19.79 7.12 -14.10
N ASP A 47 -19.77 6.96 -15.43
CA ASP A 47 -20.78 6.19 -16.15
C ASP A 47 -20.64 4.68 -15.88
N PHE A 48 -19.43 4.21 -15.55
CA PHE A 48 -19.12 2.80 -15.34
C PHE A 48 -18.95 2.40 -13.87
N PHE A 49 -18.54 3.35 -13.02
CA PHE A 49 -18.18 3.09 -11.63
C PHE A 49 -18.73 4.13 -10.66
N ASP A 50 -19.04 3.69 -9.45
CA ASP A 50 -19.18 4.54 -8.28
C ASP A 50 -17.85 4.57 -7.51
N VAL A 51 -17.34 5.76 -7.23
CA VAL A 51 -16.04 5.92 -6.56
C VAL A 51 -16.24 6.07 -5.06
N ARG A 52 -15.59 5.20 -4.28
CA ARG A 52 -15.55 5.26 -2.82
C ARG A 52 -14.11 5.39 -2.35
N THR A 53 -13.83 6.40 -1.55
CA THR A 53 -12.51 6.58 -0.92
C THR A 53 -12.60 6.34 0.58
N VAL A 54 -11.64 5.60 1.11
CA VAL A 54 -11.48 5.33 2.54
C VAL A 54 -10.06 5.71 2.95
N LYS A 55 -9.93 6.22 4.17
CA LYS A 55 -8.67 6.63 4.76
C LYS A 55 -8.51 5.91 6.10
N TYR A 56 -7.30 5.48 6.38
CA TYR A 56 -6.93 4.79 7.59
C TYR A 56 -5.70 5.45 8.20
N ASP A 57 -5.72 5.62 9.51
CA ASP A 57 -4.60 6.16 10.30
C ASP A 57 -3.61 5.06 10.71
N ASP A 58 -3.93 3.81 10.38
CA ASP A 58 -3.13 2.62 10.60
C ASP A 58 -2.94 1.83 9.29
N PHE A 59 -2.21 0.73 9.39
CA PHE A 59 -1.90 -0.15 8.26
C PHE A 59 -2.71 -1.45 8.29
N ASP A 60 -3.74 -1.56 9.14
CA ASP A 60 -4.41 -2.85 9.37
C ASP A 60 -5.12 -3.37 8.12
N ASN A 61 -5.65 -2.45 7.33
CA ASN A 61 -6.40 -2.71 6.11
C ASN A 61 -5.52 -2.80 4.85
N VAL A 62 -4.19 -2.71 4.97
CA VAL A 62 -3.30 -2.83 3.81
C VAL A 62 -3.32 -4.25 3.28
N GLN A 63 -3.62 -4.43 1.99
CA GLN A 63 -3.86 -5.76 1.44
C GLN A 63 -2.60 -6.63 1.27
N ASN A 64 -1.40 -6.03 1.19
CA ASN A 64 -0.14 -6.77 1.07
C ASN A 64 0.93 -6.28 2.05
N LYS A 65 0.68 -6.51 3.35
CA LYS A 65 1.63 -6.19 4.43
C LYS A 65 3.00 -6.83 4.21
N LYS A 66 3.07 -8.05 3.69
CA LYS A 66 4.33 -8.77 3.44
C LYS A 66 5.30 -7.99 2.54
N SER A 67 4.81 -7.42 1.44
CA SER A 67 5.66 -6.61 0.55
C SER A 67 6.16 -5.33 1.22
N ILE A 68 5.34 -4.71 2.07
CA ILE A 68 5.75 -3.52 2.83
C ILE A 68 6.80 -3.87 3.87
N ILE A 69 6.60 -4.94 4.64
CA ILE A 69 7.55 -5.41 5.65
C ILE A 69 8.89 -5.73 5.00
N SER A 70 8.88 -6.47 3.89
CA SER A 70 10.12 -6.75 3.14
C SER A 70 10.81 -5.49 2.63
N LEU A 71 10.09 -4.39 2.37
CA LEU A 71 10.70 -3.12 1.97
C LEU A 71 11.32 -2.39 3.17
N ILE A 72 10.60 -2.35 4.30
CA ILE A 72 11.07 -1.73 5.56
C ILE A 72 12.36 -2.43 6.03
N ASP A 73 12.35 -3.76 6.09
CA ASP A 73 13.49 -4.56 6.56
C ASP A 73 14.74 -4.38 5.70
N ARG A 74 14.59 -4.30 4.38
CA ARG A 74 15.72 -4.15 3.45
C ARG A 74 16.34 -2.77 3.48
N ARG A 75 15.53 -1.73 3.67
CA ARG A 75 16.01 -0.35 3.68
C ARG A 75 16.63 0.02 5.01
N GLY A 76 16.08 -0.52 6.11
CA GLY A 76 16.41 -0.12 7.46
C GLY A 76 16.15 1.37 7.70
N GLY A 77 16.66 1.88 8.82
CA GLY A 77 16.71 3.31 9.09
C GLY A 77 16.90 3.59 10.58
N SER A 78 17.11 4.87 10.91
CA SER A 78 17.48 5.31 12.26
C SER A 78 16.29 5.62 13.17
N ASP A 79 15.08 5.36 12.71
CA ASP A 79 13.83 5.67 13.40
C ASP A 79 12.86 4.48 13.40
N SER A 80 11.89 4.55 14.30
CA SER A 80 10.82 3.57 14.50
C SER A 80 9.44 4.20 14.28
N PHE A 81 9.31 5.16 13.35
CA PHE A 81 8.01 5.78 13.05
C PHE A 81 7.01 4.78 12.46
N VAL A 82 7.53 3.85 11.66
CA VAL A 82 6.81 2.69 11.16
C VAL A 82 7.58 1.44 11.54
N GLU A 83 6.91 0.53 12.23
CA GLU A 83 7.49 -0.73 12.70
C GLU A 83 6.71 -1.91 12.14
N SER A 84 7.38 -3.05 11.93
CA SER A 84 6.77 -4.29 11.45
C SER A 84 7.06 -5.45 12.38
N ASP A 85 6.07 -6.31 12.57
CA ASP A 85 6.20 -7.58 13.29
C ASP A 85 5.68 -8.74 12.42
N VAL A 86 6.37 -9.88 12.50
CA VAL A 86 6.00 -11.12 11.80
C VAL A 86 5.93 -12.24 12.83
N GLN A 87 4.70 -12.59 13.23
CA GLN A 87 4.47 -13.68 14.17
C GLN A 87 4.23 -14.98 13.41
N LYS A 88 5.09 -15.98 13.68
CA LYS A 88 4.95 -17.32 13.12
C LYS A 88 4.28 -18.23 14.13
N ILE A 89 3.02 -18.56 13.91
CA ILE A 89 2.29 -19.48 14.77
C ILE A 89 2.33 -20.86 14.12
N LYS A 90 2.88 -21.85 14.83
CA LYS A 90 2.91 -23.23 14.34
C LYS A 90 1.48 -23.72 14.18
N ARG A 91 1.10 -24.11 12.96
CA ARG A 91 -0.23 -24.62 12.67
C ARG A 91 -0.40 -25.91 13.44
N ARG A 92 -1.32 -25.94 14.41
CA ARG A 92 -1.63 -27.18 15.14
C ARG A 92 -2.28 -28.12 14.14
N GLN A 93 -1.56 -29.17 13.73
CA GLN A 93 -2.20 -30.25 13.00
C GLN A 93 -3.36 -30.79 13.86
N PRO A 94 -4.58 -30.93 13.31
CA PRO A 94 -5.63 -31.59 14.04
C PRO A 94 -5.12 -32.99 14.37
N PHE A 95 -5.03 -33.29 15.66
CA PHE A 95 -4.64 -34.60 16.15
C PHE A 95 -5.49 -35.64 15.41
N GLY A 96 -4.82 -36.39 14.53
CA GLY A 96 -5.45 -37.40 13.71
C GLY A 96 -6.14 -38.41 14.61
N ASN A 97 -7.37 -38.73 14.24
CA ASN A 97 -7.99 -40.00 14.55
C ASN A 97 -6.97 -41.13 14.42
N PHE A 98 -6.98 -42.00 15.43
CA PHE A 98 -6.51 -43.38 15.44
C PHE A 98 -6.30 -44.00 14.05
N GLY A 99 -5.10 -44.54 13.82
CA GLY A 99 -4.93 -45.67 12.90
C GLY A 99 -3.75 -45.56 11.93
N ILE A 100 -2.65 -46.23 12.29
CA ILE A 100 -1.79 -47.01 11.39
C ILE A 100 -1.39 -46.32 10.06
N ASN A 101 -0.24 -45.66 10.06
CA ASN A 101 0.84 -46.03 9.14
C ASN A 101 2.17 -45.34 9.53
N THR A 102 3.12 -46.18 9.87
CA THR A 102 4.56 -45.91 9.89
C THR A 102 5.02 -45.37 8.52
N ILE A 103 5.95 -44.41 8.55
CA ILE A 103 6.70 -43.79 7.42
C ILE A 103 6.17 -42.41 6.97
N SER A 104 6.48 -41.35 7.74
CA SER A 104 6.59 -39.97 7.23
C SER A 104 7.45 -39.05 8.14
N ILE A 105 8.46 -39.60 8.81
CA ILE A 105 9.33 -38.86 9.77
C ILE A 105 10.31 -37.89 9.08
N PHE A 106 10.40 -37.89 7.75
CA PHE A 106 11.20 -36.92 7.00
C PHE A 106 10.36 -36.30 5.88
N GLY A 107 9.88 -35.07 6.07
CA GLY A 107 9.58 -34.21 4.92
C GLY A 107 8.21 -33.52 4.84
N THR A 108 7.45 -33.39 5.93
CA THR A 108 6.41 -32.34 5.94
C THR A 108 7.05 -31.06 6.47
N PRO A 109 7.24 -30.01 5.63
CA PRO A 109 7.63 -28.71 6.16
C PRO A 109 6.56 -28.29 7.15
N ASP A 110 6.98 -27.93 8.37
CA ASP A 110 6.08 -27.36 9.37
C ASP A 110 5.29 -26.23 8.70
N GLU A 111 3.97 -26.39 8.57
CA GLU A 111 3.09 -25.31 8.12
C GLU A 111 3.00 -24.30 9.28
N TYR A 112 3.47 -23.08 9.04
CA TYR A 112 3.31 -21.96 9.96
C TYR A 112 2.28 -21.00 9.37
N ASP A 113 1.33 -20.56 10.19
CA ASP A 113 0.51 -19.40 9.85
C ASP A 113 1.34 -18.15 10.22
N GLU A 114 1.67 -17.32 9.22
CA GLU A 114 2.39 -16.06 9.41
C GLU A 114 1.39 -14.91 9.54
N THR A 115 1.41 -14.21 10.66
CA THR A 115 0.66 -12.96 10.87
C THR A 115 1.59 -11.77 10.67
N TYR A 116 1.19 -10.85 9.81
CA TYR A 116 1.96 -9.65 9.46
C TYR A 116 1.29 -8.43 10.08
N SER A 117 2.03 -7.68 10.89
CA SER A 117 1.57 -6.46 11.55
C SER A 117 2.47 -5.30 11.20
N ILE A 118 1.89 -4.12 10.99
CA ILE A 118 2.62 -2.88 10.72
C ILE A 118 2.00 -1.79 11.60
N TYR A 119 2.84 -1.05 12.31
CA TYR A 119 2.44 -0.07 13.32
C TYR A 119 2.83 1.35 12.92
N ASN A 120 1.91 2.29 13.14
CA ASN A 120 2.15 3.72 12.97
C ASN A 120 2.43 4.38 14.33
N HIS A 121 3.70 4.54 14.68
CA HIS A 121 4.11 5.18 15.94
C HIS A 121 4.21 6.71 15.84
N CYS A 122 4.33 7.26 14.64
CA CYS A 122 4.41 8.72 14.43
C CYS A 122 3.06 9.44 14.54
N LYS A 123 1.95 8.68 14.60
CA LYS A 123 0.58 9.19 14.78
C LYS A 123 0.16 10.21 13.70
N LEU A 124 0.70 10.06 12.49
CA LEU A 124 0.17 10.73 11.31
C LEU A 124 -1.14 10.06 10.88
N GLU A 125 -2.05 10.85 10.34
CA GLU A 125 -3.37 10.40 9.89
C GLU A 125 -3.34 10.09 8.39
N SER A 126 -4.28 9.25 7.94
CA SER A 126 -4.43 8.89 6.52
C SER A 126 -3.17 8.26 5.89
N VAL A 127 -2.39 7.53 6.67
CA VAL A 127 -1.17 6.83 6.20
C VAL A 127 -1.48 5.70 5.22
N HIS A 128 -2.73 5.24 5.18
CA HIS A 128 -3.23 4.32 4.17
C HIS A 128 -4.52 4.85 3.56
N VAL A 129 -4.58 4.89 2.24
CA VAL A 129 -5.72 5.34 1.47
C VAL A 129 -6.12 4.26 0.47
N GLY A 130 -7.39 3.85 0.51
CA GLY A 130 -8.00 2.96 -0.46
C GLY A 130 -8.99 3.72 -1.34
N ILE A 131 -8.87 3.56 -2.66
CA ILE A 131 -9.79 4.14 -3.66
C ILE A 131 -10.42 2.98 -4.42
N TYR A 132 -11.73 2.80 -4.21
CA TYR A 132 -12.53 1.75 -4.80
C TYR A 132 -13.36 2.33 -5.94
N PHE A 133 -13.29 1.69 -7.10
CA PHE A 133 -14.18 1.92 -8.23
C PHE A 133 -15.15 0.75 -8.29
N GLU A 134 -16.32 0.92 -7.69
CA GLU A 134 -17.37 -0.09 -7.59
C GLU A 134 -18.13 -0.16 -8.93
N PRO A 135 -18.13 -1.30 -9.63
CA PRO A 135 -18.67 -1.39 -10.99
C PRO A 135 -20.19 -1.36 -11.01
N LYS A 136 -20.77 -0.53 -11.89
CA LYS A 136 -22.22 -0.49 -12.18
C LYS A 136 -22.68 -1.64 -13.06
N PHE A 137 -21.76 -2.21 -13.84
CA PHE A 137 -22.03 -3.29 -14.78
C PHE A 137 -21.44 -4.62 -14.31
N MET A 138 -22.19 -5.70 -14.47
CA MET A 138 -21.78 -7.05 -14.03
C MET A 138 -20.54 -7.58 -14.74
N ALA A 139 -20.29 -7.16 -15.98
CA ALA A 139 -19.11 -7.55 -16.76
C ALA A 139 -17.80 -6.95 -16.22
N LEU A 140 -17.89 -5.88 -15.43
CA LEU A 140 -16.73 -5.19 -14.89
C LEU A 140 -16.33 -5.79 -13.53
N SER A 141 -15.02 -5.90 -13.35
CA SER A 141 -14.35 -6.14 -12.07
C SER A 141 -14.24 -4.83 -11.28
N ARG A 142 -14.13 -4.93 -9.96
CA ARG A 142 -13.82 -3.77 -9.13
C ARG A 142 -12.39 -3.33 -9.41
N VAL A 143 -12.17 -2.03 -9.62
CA VAL A 143 -10.81 -1.49 -9.64
C VAL A 143 -10.51 -0.95 -8.25
N TYR A 144 -9.36 -1.33 -7.73
CA TYR A 144 -8.89 -0.86 -6.44
C TYR A 144 -7.51 -0.22 -6.61
N SER A 145 -7.37 0.98 -6.05
CA SER A 145 -6.10 1.68 -5.95
C SER A 145 -5.78 1.92 -4.48
N GLU A 146 -4.52 1.70 -4.13
CA GLU A 146 -4.02 1.79 -2.77
C GLU A 146 -2.82 2.72 -2.74
N ILE A 147 -2.79 3.64 -1.78
CA ILE A 147 -1.65 4.51 -1.50
C ILE A 147 -1.29 4.30 -0.04
N VAL A 148 -0.04 3.96 0.22
CA VAL A 148 0.49 3.77 1.58
C VAL A 148 1.69 4.70 1.75
N PHE A 149 1.60 5.53 2.79
CA PHE A 149 2.67 6.41 3.24
C PHE A 149 3.42 5.70 4.37
N LEU A 150 4.74 5.58 4.26
CA LEU A 150 5.59 5.11 5.35
C LEU A 150 6.50 6.27 5.77
N PRO A 151 6.08 7.07 6.76
CA PRO A 151 6.86 8.19 7.28
C PRO A 151 8.19 7.73 7.88
N ARG A 152 9.26 8.48 7.63
CA ARG A 152 10.58 8.36 8.25
C ARG A 152 11.00 9.72 8.79
N LEU A 153 12.10 9.75 9.55
CA LEU A 153 12.53 10.98 10.22
C LEU A 153 12.78 12.16 9.24
N THR A 154 13.38 11.90 8.08
CA THR A 154 13.75 12.95 7.10
C THR A 154 13.08 12.82 5.74
N GLU A 155 12.22 11.83 5.55
CA GLU A 155 11.57 11.55 4.26
C GLU A 155 10.28 10.75 4.46
N CYS A 156 9.49 10.59 3.39
CA CYS A 156 8.35 9.70 3.33
C CYS A 156 8.52 8.72 2.16
N LEU A 157 8.36 7.43 2.44
CA LEU A 157 8.15 6.45 1.37
C LEU A 157 6.68 6.46 0.96
N ILE A 158 6.44 6.37 -0.34
CA ILE A 158 5.10 6.30 -0.90
C ILE A 158 5.03 5.06 -1.78
N LEU A 159 4.13 4.17 -1.39
CA LEU A 159 3.85 2.93 -2.08
C LEU A 159 2.49 3.05 -2.74
N THR A 160 2.39 2.65 -4.00
CA THR A 160 1.10 2.63 -4.71
C THR A 160 0.87 1.31 -5.41
N CYS A 161 -0.39 0.91 -5.47
CA CYS A 161 -0.82 -0.26 -6.22
C CYS A 161 -2.15 0.03 -6.91
N ASN A 162 -2.29 -0.48 -8.13
CA ASN A 162 -3.58 -0.58 -8.82
C ASN A 162 -3.83 -2.05 -9.12
N SER A 163 -5.02 -2.53 -8.79
CA SER A 163 -5.43 -3.91 -9.02
C SER A 163 -6.85 -3.99 -9.56
N LYS A 164 -7.13 -5.07 -10.28
CA LYS A 164 -8.47 -5.48 -10.67
C LYS A 164 -8.87 -6.62 -9.75
N GLU A 165 -9.96 -6.46 -9.03
CA GLU A 165 -10.49 -7.45 -8.11
C GLU A 165 -11.65 -8.15 -8.80
N LEU A 166 -11.41 -9.41 -9.16
CA LEU A 166 -12.39 -10.22 -9.88
C LEU A 166 -13.62 -10.45 -9.00
N ARG A 167 -14.77 -10.52 -9.66
CA ARG A 167 -16.03 -10.79 -8.97
C ARG A 167 -16.03 -12.24 -8.47
N SER A 168 -16.22 -12.42 -7.16
CA SER A 168 -16.39 -13.74 -6.52
C SER A 168 -17.85 -14.11 -6.31
N GLY A 169 -18.77 -13.13 -6.42
CA GLY A 169 -20.22 -13.31 -6.27
C GLY A 169 -21.01 -12.06 -6.69
N TRP A 170 -22.33 -12.07 -6.50
CA TRP A 170 -23.23 -11.01 -6.98
C TRP A 170 -22.98 -9.60 -6.40
N GLY A 171 -22.25 -9.51 -5.30
CA GLY A 171 -21.83 -8.24 -4.70
C GLY A 171 -20.48 -8.33 -3.99
N THR A 172 -19.70 -9.38 -4.26
CA THR A 172 -18.43 -9.65 -3.60
C THR A 172 -17.32 -9.77 -4.62
N PHE A 173 -16.12 -9.36 -4.21
CA PHE A 173 -14.92 -9.38 -5.04
C PHE A 173 -13.83 -10.16 -4.30
N ASN A 174 -12.91 -10.74 -5.06
CA ASN A 174 -11.73 -11.38 -4.51
C ASN A 174 -10.62 -10.34 -4.35
N GLU A 175 -10.44 -9.89 -3.11
CA GLU A 175 -9.46 -8.84 -2.73
C GLU A 175 -8.02 -9.35 -2.79
N TYR A 176 -7.83 -10.66 -2.64
CA TYR A 176 -6.52 -11.28 -2.47
C TYR A 176 -6.06 -12.11 -3.68
N GLU A 177 -6.78 -12.04 -4.81
CA GLU A 177 -6.40 -12.80 -6.00
C GLU A 177 -5.32 -12.09 -6.80
N GLY A 178 -4.13 -12.70 -6.84
CA GLY A 178 -3.01 -12.29 -7.67
C GLY A 178 -1.93 -11.48 -6.94
N THR A 179 -0.71 -11.48 -7.50
CA THR A 179 0.40 -10.69 -6.99
C THR A 179 0.21 -9.23 -7.38
N LYS A 180 -0.33 -8.45 -6.44
CA LYS A 180 -0.36 -6.99 -6.52
C LYS A 180 1.04 -6.45 -6.79
N LYS A 181 1.22 -5.76 -7.91
CA LYS A 181 2.48 -5.10 -8.26
C LYS A 181 2.49 -3.73 -7.60
N TRP A 182 3.32 -3.59 -6.59
CA TRP A 182 3.55 -2.32 -5.90
C TRP A 182 4.66 -1.55 -6.59
N SER A 183 4.41 -0.27 -6.86
CA SER A 183 5.47 0.71 -7.13
C SER A 183 5.75 1.49 -5.85
N TRP A 184 7.00 1.89 -5.65
CA TRP A 184 7.38 2.70 -4.50
C TRP A 184 8.37 3.78 -4.90
N SER A 185 8.37 4.86 -4.12
CA SER A 185 9.26 6.01 -4.27
C SER A 185 9.59 6.60 -2.91
N HIS A 186 10.67 7.36 -2.81
CA HIS A 186 11.08 8.07 -1.59
C HIS A 186 11.10 9.57 -1.88
N HIS A 187 10.61 10.37 -0.93
CA HIS A 187 10.47 11.82 -1.08
C HIS A 187 10.88 12.52 0.19
N SER A 188 11.64 13.60 0.06
CA SER A 188 11.91 14.51 1.15
C SER A 188 10.62 15.22 1.56
N TRP A 189 10.51 15.59 2.84
CA TRP A 189 9.36 16.34 3.35
C TRP A 189 9.22 17.75 2.75
N VAL A 190 10.25 18.24 2.07
CA VAL A 190 10.25 19.53 1.37
C VAL A 190 9.96 19.42 -0.12
N ASP A 191 9.78 18.20 -0.65
CA ASP A 191 9.41 18.01 -2.06
C ASP A 191 8.00 18.57 -2.32
N ASP A 192 7.72 19.02 -3.55
CA ASP A 192 6.37 19.53 -3.87
C ASP A 192 5.35 18.38 -3.93
N PRO A 193 4.31 18.38 -3.07
CA PRO A 193 3.31 17.32 -3.03
C PRO A 193 2.58 17.09 -4.37
N THR A 194 2.38 18.15 -5.15
CA THR A 194 1.65 18.09 -6.43
C THR A 194 2.47 17.35 -7.48
N GLU A 195 3.76 17.69 -7.59
CA GLU A 195 4.69 16.98 -8.46
C GLU A 195 4.86 15.51 -8.06
N VAL A 196 4.97 15.24 -6.76
CA VAL A 196 5.08 13.88 -6.23
C VAL A 196 3.86 13.05 -6.63
N ALA A 197 2.65 13.60 -6.42
CA ALA A 197 1.41 12.95 -6.80
C ALA A 197 1.32 12.70 -8.32
N ALA A 198 1.72 13.65 -9.16
CA ALA A 198 1.61 13.51 -10.61
C ALA A 198 2.59 12.48 -11.20
N LYS A 199 3.80 12.37 -10.65
CA LYS A 199 4.88 11.53 -11.22
C LYS A 199 4.94 10.14 -10.62
N TYR A 200 4.68 10.00 -9.32
CA TYR A 200 5.01 8.78 -8.57
C TYR A 200 3.80 8.10 -7.95
N VAL A 201 2.68 8.79 -7.82
CA VAL A 201 1.42 8.16 -7.42
C VAL A 201 0.71 7.69 -8.68
N SER A 202 0.55 6.38 -8.81
CA SER A 202 -0.12 5.79 -9.98
C SER A 202 -1.54 6.36 -10.10
N ASN A 203 -1.84 7.09 -11.17
CA ASN A 203 -3.15 7.74 -11.32
C ASN A 203 -4.26 6.66 -11.44
N PRO A 204 -5.16 6.57 -10.45
CA PRO A 204 -6.16 5.51 -10.42
C PRO A 204 -7.19 5.65 -11.55
N TYR A 205 -7.55 6.87 -11.92
CA TYR A 205 -8.50 7.15 -12.98
C TYR A 205 -7.96 6.76 -14.37
N VAL A 206 -6.68 7.03 -14.62
CA VAL A 206 -6.02 6.60 -15.87
C VAL A 206 -5.99 5.07 -15.98
N PHE A 207 -5.71 4.37 -14.87
CA PHE A 207 -5.74 2.92 -14.84
C PHE A 207 -7.17 2.39 -15.10
N THR A 208 -8.18 2.95 -14.43
CA THR A 208 -9.59 2.58 -14.63
C THR A 208 -10.06 2.83 -16.05
N LYS A 209 -9.71 3.98 -16.64
CA LYS A 209 -10.04 4.31 -18.03
C LYS A 209 -9.45 3.30 -19.01
N LYS A 210 -8.16 2.97 -18.87
CA LYS A 210 -7.52 1.93 -19.68
C LYS A 210 -8.20 0.58 -19.54
N TYR A 211 -8.66 0.23 -18.34
CA TYR A 211 -9.41 -1.00 -18.12
C TYR A 211 -10.77 -1.02 -18.84
N VAL A 212 -11.53 0.07 -18.80
CA VAL A 212 -12.80 0.14 -19.54
C VAL A 212 -12.56 0.04 -21.04
N LEU A 213 -11.57 0.77 -21.56
CA LEU A 213 -11.28 0.80 -22.99
C LEU A 213 -10.83 -0.56 -23.55
N SER A 214 -10.20 -1.41 -22.73
CA SER A 214 -9.78 -2.75 -23.20
C SER A 214 -10.95 -3.63 -23.65
N PHE A 215 -12.17 -3.41 -23.15
CA PHE A 215 -13.35 -4.13 -23.63
C PHE A 215 -13.79 -3.72 -25.04
N GLY A 216 -13.47 -2.49 -25.47
CA GLY A 216 -13.77 -2.02 -26.82
C GLY A 216 -12.79 -2.57 -27.86
N GLU A 217 -11.52 -2.74 -27.46
CA GLU A 217 -10.46 -3.30 -28.32
C GLU A 217 -10.71 -4.80 -28.62
N GLU A 218 -11.20 -5.56 -27.64
CA GLU A 218 -11.54 -6.99 -27.82
C GLU A 218 -12.71 -7.24 -28.79
N VAL A 219 -13.55 -6.25 -29.05
CA VAL A 219 -14.72 -6.37 -29.95
C VAL A 219 -14.33 -6.05 -31.41
N GLY A 220 -13.23 -5.32 -31.64
CA GLY A 220 -12.77 -4.92 -32.97
C GLY A 220 -11.97 -5.96 -33.75
N GLU A 221 -11.57 -7.07 -33.12
CA GLU A 221 -10.80 -8.16 -33.74
C GLU A 221 -11.66 -9.37 -34.18
N LYS A 222 -12.99 -9.23 -34.25
CA LYS A 222 -13.90 -10.28 -34.74
C LYS A 222 -14.63 -9.91 -36.02
#